data_AF-A0A8I0J552-F1
#
_entry.id   AF-A0A8I0J552-F1
#
_cell.length_a   1.000
_cell.length_b   1.000
_cell.length_c   1.000
_cell.angle_alpha   90.00
_cell.angle_beta   90.00
_cell.angle_gamma   90.00
#
_symmetry.space_group_name_H-M   'P 1'
#
loop_
_entity.id
_entity.type
_entity.pdbx_description
1 polymer ?
#
loop_
_entity_poly.entity_id
_entity_poly.type
_entity_poly.pdbx_seq_one_letter_code
_entity_poly.pdbx_strand_id
1 'polypeptide(L)'
;MTAAVAALLAADAARAHNCTCRNRDGSKYELGQIACLRVDGNVYMARCEMNLNVSTWKKLRDGCPTAAGMSAPLSPTGQLVSF
;
A
#
# COMPACT_ATOMS: atom_id res chain seq x y z
N MET A 1 21.17 28.57 5.94
CA MET A 1 21.06 27.30 6.69
C MET A 1 19.84 26.44 6.28
N THR A 2 18.90 26.94 5.47
CA THR A 2 17.67 26.22 5.07
C THR A 2 17.81 25.32 3.84
N ALA A 3 18.75 25.60 2.94
CA ALA A 3 18.97 24.79 1.73
C ALA A 3 19.45 23.35 2.04
N ALA A 4 20.23 23.17 3.11
CA ALA A 4 20.71 21.86 3.53
C ALA A 4 19.55 20.93 3.98
N VAL A 5 18.51 21.50 4.60
CA VAL A 5 17.37 20.75 5.11
C VAL A 5 16.49 20.21 3.97
N ALA A 6 16.29 21.01 2.92
CA ALA A 6 15.54 20.58 1.74
C ALA A 6 16.24 19.43 0.98
N ALA A 7 17.57 19.49 0.87
CA ALA A 7 18.35 18.43 0.22
C ALA A 7 18.29 17.09 0.98
N LEU A 8 18.28 17.14 2.31
CA LEU A 8 18.15 15.95 3.16
C LEU A 8 16.78 15.27 3.01
N LEU A 9 15.69 16.06 2.93
CA LEU A 9 14.33 15.54 2.73
C LEU A 9 14.15 14.88 1.35
N ALA A 10 14.72 15.46 0.30
CA ALA A 10 14.65 14.89 -1.05
C ALA A 10 15.43 13.56 -1.17
N ALA A 11 16.57 13.46 -0.48
CA ALA A 11 17.38 12.24 -0.46
C ALA A 11 16.68 11.09 0.28
N ASP A 12 15.93 11.39 1.35
CA ASP A 12 15.13 10.40 2.08
C ASP A 12 13.96 9.87 1.23
N ALA A 13 13.25 10.76 0.54
CA ALA A 13 12.18 10.39 -0.39
C ALA A 13 12.68 9.54 -1.58
N ALA A 14 13.86 9.86 -2.12
CA ALA A 14 14.48 9.07 -3.19
C ALA A 14 15.00 7.71 -2.69
N ARG A 15 15.45 7.60 -1.44
CA ARG A 15 15.76 6.30 -0.80
C ARG A 15 14.48 5.48 -0.60
N ALA A 16 13.40 6.12 -0.15
CA ALA A 16 12.09 5.49 0.04
C ALA A 16 11.53 4.94 -1.28
N HIS A 17 11.76 5.61 -2.42
CA HIS A 17 11.40 5.13 -3.77
C HIS A 17 12.07 3.82 -4.19
N ASN A 18 13.11 3.36 -3.48
CA ASN A 18 13.77 2.08 -3.76
C ASN A 18 13.33 0.96 -2.80
N CYS A 19 12.60 1.29 -1.73
CA CYS A 19 12.23 0.34 -0.69
C CYS A 19 10.79 -0.14 -0.89
N THR A 20 10.65 -1.25 -1.63
CA THR A 20 9.35 -1.92 -1.86
C THR A 20 9.30 -3.23 -1.09
N CYS A 21 8.14 -3.54 -0.52
CA CYS A 21 7.91 -4.86 0.05
C CYS A 21 7.58 -5.86 -1.05
N ARG A 22 8.12 -7.09 -0.96
CA ARG A 22 7.79 -8.17 -1.89
C ARG A 22 6.92 -9.22 -1.24
N ASN A 23 5.93 -9.70 -1.97
CA ASN A 23 5.16 -10.88 -1.60
C ASN A 23 5.80 -12.15 -2.18
N ARG A 24 5.41 -13.31 -1.65
CA ARG A 24 5.93 -14.63 -2.05
C ARG A 24 5.66 -14.95 -3.52
N ASP A 25 4.63 -14.36 -4.12
CA ASP A 25 4.32 -14.46 -5.55
C ASP A 25 5.23 -13.58 -6.45
N GLY A 26 6.05 -12.72 -5.85
CA GLY A 26 6.96 -11.84 -6.57
C GLY A 26 6.45 -10.41 -6.78
N SER A 27 5.17 -10.13 -6.48
CA SER A 27 4.59 -8.79 -6.52
C SER A 27 5.33 -7.82 -5.58
N LYS A 28 5.47 -6.58 -6.04
CA LYS A 28 6.11 -5.48 -5.30
C LYS A 28 5.04 -4.50 -4.83
N TYR A 29 5.21 -4.00 -3.61
CA TYR A 29 4.31 -3.07 -2.96
C TYR A 29 5.09 -1.88 -2.40
N GLU A 30 4.58 -0.69 -2.65
CA GLU A 30 5.11 0.57 -2.14
C GLU A 30 4.84 0.71 -0.64
N LEU A 31 5.63 1.56 0.01
CA LEU A 31 5.43 1.91 1.42
C LEU A 31 4.02 2.46 1.63
N GLY A 32 3.35 1.99 2.68
CA GLY A 32 1.96 2.32 3.01
C GLY A 32 0.91 1.43 2.35
N GLN A 33 1.25 0.67 1.29
CA GLN A 33 0.30 -0.25 0.66
C GLN A 33 -0.06 -1.41 1.58
N ILE A 34 -1.32 -1.84 1.50
CA ILE A 34 -1.86 -2.98 2.23
C ILE A 34 -2.02 -4.13 1.25
N ALA A 35 -1.55 -5.31 1.65
CA ALA A 35 -1.67 -6.52 0.87
C ALA A 35 -2.06 -7.72 1.74
N CYS A 36 -2.60 -8.72 1.05
CA CYS A 36 -2.95 -10.00 1.61
C CYS A 36 -1.81 -10.99 1.39
N LEU A 37 -1.09 -11.30 2.45
CA LEU A 37 0.06 -12.20 2.38
C LEU A 37 -0.39 -13.62 2.72
N ARG A 38 0.13 -14.59 1.96
CA ARG A 38 -0.03 -16.01 2.25
C ARG A 38 1.34 -16.61 2.60
N VAL A 39 1.52 -16.96 3.87
CA VAL A 39 2.77 -17.52 4.39
C VAL A 39 2.45 -18.82 5.10
N ASP A 40 3.04 -19.92 4.63
CA ASP A 40 2.91 -21.27 5.19
C ASP A 40 1.46 -21.69 5.49
N GLY A 41 0.57 -21.45 4.52
CA GLY A 41 -0.85 -21.79 4.59
C GLY A 41 -1.71 -20.78 5.36
N ASN A 42 -1.10 -19.84 6.08
CA ASN A 42 -1.80 -18.79 6.80
C ASN A 42 -1.96 -17.55 5.93
N VAL A 43 -3.15 -16.94 5.98
CA VAL A 43 -3.46 -15.69 5.28
C VAL A 43 -3.62 -14.59 6.31
N TYR A 44 -2.86 -13.51 6.14
CA TYR A 44 -2.96 -12.32 6.99
C TYR A 44 -2.83 -11.05 6.18
N MET A 45 -3.50 -10.00 6.65
CA MET A 45 -3.41 -8.68 6.08
C MET A 45 -2.22 -7.96 6.68
N ALA A 46 -1.35 -7.42 5.83
CA ALA A 46 -0.18 -6.66 6.25
C ALA A 46 -0.06 -5.35 5.48
N ARG A 47 0.59 -4.37 6.10
CA ARG A 47 0.99 -3.12 5.46
C ARG A 47 2.49 -3.12 5.23
N CYS A 48 2.92 -2.65 4.06
CA CYS A 48 4.32 -2.37 3.83
C CYS A 48 4.72 -1.13 4.62
N GLU A 49 5.60 -1.28 5.61
CA GLU A 49 6.13 -0.17 6.41
C GLU A 49 7.66 -0.17 6.34
N MET A 50 8.26 0.97 6.65
CA MET A 50 9.70 1.09 6.79
C MET A 50 10.04 1.07 8.28
N ASN A 51 10.81 0.08 8.70
CA ASN A 51 11.28 -0.03 10.07
C ASN A 51 12.81 -0.07 10.07
N LEU A 52 13.48 0.86 10.75
CA LEU A 52 14.96 0.95 10.78
C LEU A 52 15.59 0.93 9.37
N ASN A 53 15.06 1.72 8.45
CA ASN A 53 15.51 1.82 7.06
C ASN A 53 15.34 0.55 6.19
N VAL A 54 14.62 -0.47 6.66
CA VAL A 54 14.27 -1.65 5.86
C VAL A 54 12.76 -1.73 5.63
N SER A 55 12.37 -2.13 4.42
CA SER A 55 10.98 -2.45 4.09
C SER A 55 10.55 -3.74 4.80
N THR A 56 9.51 -3.67 5.62
CA THR A 56 8.99 -4.78 6.42
C THR A 56 7.48 -4.87 6.28
N TRP A 57 6.98 -6.10 6.28
CA TRP A 57 5.54 -6.36 6.36
C TRP A 57 5.07 -6.30 7.81
N LYS A 58 4.28 -5.28 8.14
CA LYS A 58 3.61 -5.21 9.43
C LYS A 58 2.24 -5.85 9.35
N LYS A 59 2.06 -6.93 10.12
CA LYS A 59 0.75 -7.59 10.27
C LYS A 59 -0.25 -6.60 10.88
N LEU A 60 -1.37 -6.41 10.19
CA LEU A 60 -2.49 -5.59 10.66
C LEU A 60 -3.58 -6.43 11.30
N ARG A 61 -3.92 -7.58 10.69
CA ARG A 61 -4.92 -8.52 11.20
C ARG A 61 -4.75 -9.90 10.59
N ASP A 62 -5.29 -10.89 11.28
CA ASP A 62 -5.48 -12.24 10.76
C ASP A 62 -6.61 -12.28 9.72
N GLY A 63 -6.43 -13.09 8.68
CA GLY A 63 -7.33 -13.16 7.55
C GLY A 63 -7.26 -11.92 6.65
N CYS A 64 -7.95 -12.01 5.53
CA CYS A 64 -8.06 -10.95 4.54
C CYS A 64 -9.50 -10.48 4.43
N PRO A 65 -9.75 -9.16 4.40
CA PRO A 65 -11.10 -8.67 4.12
C PRO A 65 -11.48 -9.12 2.72
N THR A 66 -12.46 -10.01 2.61
CA THR A 66 -13.17 -10.22 1.35
C THR A 66 -13.88 -8.91 1.01
N ALA A 67 -13.77 -8.46 -0.23
CA ALA A 67 -14.39 -7.23 -0.73
C ALA A 67 -15.93 -7.31 -0.81
N ALA A 68 -16.58 -7.86 0.22
CA ALA A 68 -18.04 -7.97 0.32
C ALA A 68 -18.71 -6.66 0.78
N GLY A 69 -17.94 -5.57 0.95
CA GLY A 69 -18.46 -4.29 1.45
C GLY A 69 -17.92 -3.05 0.74
N MET A 70 -17.09 -3.18 -0.29
CA MET A 70 -16.81 -2.06 -1.20
C MET A 70 -17.91 -2.08 -2.25
N SER A 71 -19.10 -1.68 -1.81
CA SER A 71 -20.25 -1.42 -2.66
C SER A 71 -19.80 -0.69 -3.92
N ALA A 72 -20.34 -1.14 -5.04
CA ALA A 72 -20.24 -0.50 -6.33
C ALA A 72 -20.24 1.04 -6.20
N PRO A 73 -19.51 1.79 -7.05
CA PRO A 73 -19.91 3.16 -7.26
C PRO A 73 -21.37 3.11 -7.69
N LEU A 74 -22.26 3.58 -6.81
CA LEU A 74 -23.59 4.02 -7.18
C LEU A 74 -23.33 5.12 -8.21
N SER A 75 -23.37 4.78 -9.50
CA SER A 75 -23.41 5.77 -10.56
C SER A 75 -24.59 6.68 -10.25
N PRO A 76 -24.37 7.96 -9.96
CA PRO A 76 -25.47 8.87 -9.79
C PRO A 76 -26.05 9.12 -11.20
N THR A 77 -27.29 8.69 -11.35
CA THR A 77 -28.30 9.38 -12.16
C THR A 77 -28.10 9.34 -13.68
N GLY A 78 -29.07 8.71 -14.35
CA GLY A 78 -29.21 8.78 -15.79
C GLY A 78 -29.19 10.22 -16.28
N GLN A 79 -28.22 10.52 -17.14
CA GLN A 79 -28.29 11.64 -18.05
C GLN A 79 -28.61 11.08 -19.44
N LEU A 80 -29.85 10.65 -19.61
CA LEU A 80 -30.49 10.56 -20.92
C LEU A 80 -31.45 11.74 -21.01
N VAL A 81 -30.93 12.91 -21.39
CA VAL A 81 -31.77 13.98 -21.94
C VAL A 81 -31.73 13.84 -23.46
N SER A 82 -32.64 13.02 -23.95
CA SER A 82 -33.16 13.09 -25.31
C SER A 82 -34.45 13.90 -25.21
N PHE A 83 -34.57 14.99 -25.96
CA PHE A 83 -35.75 15.66 -26.54
C PHE A 83 -35.38 17.11 -26.88
#